data_AF-A0A7S1S692-F1
#
_entry.id   AF-A0A7S1S692-F1
#
_cell.length_a   1.000
_cell.length_b   1.000
_cell.length_c   1.000
_cell.angle_alpha   90.00
_cell.angle_beta   90.00
_cell.angle_gamma   90.00
#
_symmetry.space_group_name_H-M   'P 1'
#
loop_
_entity.id
_entity.type
_entity.pdbx_description
1 polymer ?
#
loop_
_entity_poly.entity_id
_entity_poly.type
_entity_poly.pdbx_seq_one_letter_code
_entity_poly.pdbx_strand_id
1 'polypeptide(L)'
;EFENGKDADLKWVVHEAFEAPLPVDWTEHVDAEGRVYFFNQISEESTWSHPMDGVYRELIAFIKRVRAEDAPPQPERLADKVREHLLEVHQRALTHLEGWSGPYVAETGQYYFNERLRLSTWVSPIDGWEYELAVRHSVLYRCLLAGCASPEETTQPSTSPDLLMMPMLQLPLGLARREDDAQSSSRSFYTARESPRSGAS
;
A
#
# COMPACT_ATOMS: atom_id res chain seq x y z
N GLU A 1 24.05 27.19 -5.78
CA GLU A 1 24.31 25.72 -5.74
C GLU A 1 23.25 24.90 -4.97
N PHE A 2 22.10 25.46 -4.56
CA PHE A 2 21.07 24.74 -3.78
C PHE A 2 20.01 23.99 -4.62
N GLU A 3 20.00 24.14 -5.95
CA GLU A 3 19.04 23.46 -6.83
C GLU A 3 19.36 21.96 -7.02
N ASN A 4 20.63 21.58 -6.86
CA ASN A 4 21.08 20.22 -7.19
C ASN A 4 20.49 19.13 -6.26
N GLY A 5 20.25 19.46 -4.98
CA GLY A 5 19.69 18.50 -4.01
C GLY A 5 18.19 18.22 -4.23
N LYS A 6 17.40 19.27 -4.50
CA LYS A 6 15.94 19.14 -4.70
C LYS A 6 15.61 18.28 -5.93
N ASP A 7 16.38 18.47 -6.99
CA ASP A 7 16.25 17.70 -8.23
C ASP A 7 16.81 16.28 -8.10
N ALA A 8 17.85 16.08 -7.28
CA ALA A 8 18.41 14.75 -7.03
C ALA A 8 17.39 13.83 -6.35
N ASP A 9 16.66 14.30 -5.34
CA ASP A 9 15.63 13.49 -4.67
C ASP A 9 14.51 13.10 -5.65
N LEU A 10 14.03 14.05 -6.47
CA LEU A 10 12.97 13.76 -7.43
C LEU A 10 13.44 12.79 -8.52
N LYS A 11 14.70 12.90 -8.97
CA LYS A 11 15.31 11.92 -9.87
C LYS A 11 15.38 10.54 -9.21
N TRP A 12 15.72 10.47 -7.92
CA TRP A 12 15.68 9.23 -7.16
C TRP A 12 14.27 8.65 -7.10
N VAL A 13 13.24 9.45 -6.83
CA VAL A 13 11.84 8.97 -6.82
C VAL A 13 11.43 8.41 -8.18
N VAL A 14 11.85 9.03 -9.28
CA VAL A 14 11.57 8.53 -10.63
C VAL A 14 12.29 7.21 -10.91
N HIS A 15 13.53 7.07 -10.46
CA HIS A 15 14.27 5.81 -10.58
C HIS A 15 13.60 4.70 -9.76
N GLU A 16 13.24 5.00 -8.51
CA GLU A 16 12.51 4.09 -7.63
C GLU A 16 11.17 3.66 -8.26
N ALA A 17 10.45 4.58 -8.92
CA ALA A 17 9.21 4.26 -9.62
C ALA A 17 9.41 3.30 -10.80
N PHE A 18 10.52 3.46 -11.53
CA PHE A 18 10.85 2.59 -12.67
C PHE A 18 11.24 1.18 -12.24
N GLU A 19 11.86 1.03 -11.07
CA GLU A 19 12.29 -0.25 -10.51
C GLU A 19 11.28 -0.84 -9.51
N ALA A 20 10.13 -0.19 -9.32
CA ALA A 20 9.16 -0.57 -8.32
C ALA A 20 8.64 -1.99 -8.57
N PRO A 21 8.70 -2.90 -7.57
CA PRO A 21 8.08 -4.20 -7.70
C PRO A 21 6.54 -4.08 -7.80
N LEU A 22 5.93 -5.08 -8.43
CA LEU A 22 4.48 -5.18 -8.47
C LEU A 22 3.93 -5.47 -7.06
N PRO A 23 2.83 -4.82 -6.65
CA PRO A 23 2.08 -5.24 -5.47
C PRO A 23 1.61 -6.69 -5.62
N VAL A 24 1.44 -7.41 -4.51
CA VAL A 24 1.19 -8.87 -4.53
C VAL A 24 -0.11 -9.27 -5.22
N ASP A 25 -1.08 -8.36 -5.26
CA ASP A 25 -2.37 -8.53 -5.92
C ASP A 25 -2.28 -8.32 -7.45
N TRP A 26 -1.16 -7.84 -7.98
CA TRP A 26 -0.93 -7.60 -9.40
C TRP A 26 0.03 -8.61 -10.04
N THR A 27 -0.20 -8.89 -11.31
CA THR A 27 0.65 -9.77 -12.15
C THR A 27 0.91 -9.15 -13.51
N GLU A 28 2.09 -9.41 -14.06
CA GLU A 28 2.45 -9.02 -15.43
C GLU A 28 2.07 -10.13 -16.43
N HIS A 29 1.48 -9.73 -17.54
CA HIS A 29 1.08 -10.60 -18.64
C HIS A 29 1.43 -9.94 -19.98
N VAL A 30 1.42 -10.75 -21.04
CA VAL A 30 1.68 -10.28 -22.42
C VAL A 30 0.49 -10.67 -23.29
N ASP A 31 -0.04 -9.70 -24.05
CA ASP A 31 -1.13 -9.95 -24.99
C ASP A 31 -0.66 -10.63 -26.29
N ALA A 32 -1.60 -10.90 -27.20
CA ALA A 32 -1.32 -11.54 -28.48
C ALA A 32 -0.42 -10.68 -29.39
N GLU A 33 -0.41 -9.36 -29.20
CA GLU A 33 0.42 -8.40 -29.93
C GLU A 33 1.81 -8.21 -29.30
N GLY A 34 2.13 -8.91 -28.21
CA GLY A 34 3.41 -8.79 -27.51
C GLY A 34 3.52 -7.57 -26.59
N ARG A 35 2.39 -6.92 -26.25
CA ARG A 35 2.35 -5.78 -25.34
C ARG A 35 2.13 -6.27 -23.91
N VAL A 36 2.91 -5.68 -22.99
CA VAL A 36 2.80 -5.95 -21.56
C VAL A 36 1.56 -5.27 -20.98
N TYR A 37 0.79 -6.00 -20.18
CA TYR A 37 -0.29 -5.47 -19.36
C TYR A 37 -0.22 -6.06 -17.96
N PHE A 38 -0.83 -5.36 -16.99
CA PHE A 38 -0.88 -5.79 -15.60
C PHE A 38 -2.31 -6.17 -15.22
N PHE A 39 -2.46 -7.25 -14.46
CA PHE A 39 -3.76 -7.78 -14.04
C PHE A 39 -3.84 -7.90 -12.52
N ASN A 40 -4.89 -7.34 -11.94
CA ASN A 40 -5.21 -7.46 -10.52
C ASN A 40 -6.04 -8.72 -10.28
N GLN A 41 -5.50 -9.64 -9.48
CA GLN A 41 -6.12 -10.94 -9.21
C GLN A 41 -7.31 -10.85 -8.24
N ILE A 42 -7.44 -9.76 -7.50
CA ILE A 42 -8.53 -9.55 -6.53
C ILE A 42 -9.71 -8.82 -7.19
N SER A 43 -9.45 -7.72 -7.89
CA SER A 43 -10.50 -6.92 -8.56
C SER A 43 -10.84 -7.39 -9.97
N GLU A 44 -10.05 -8.31 -10.54
CA GLU A 44 -10.14 -8.76 -11.94
C GLU A 44 -9.94 -7.62 -12.98
N GLU A 45 -9.29 -6.52 -12.58
CA GLU A 45 -9.02 -5.39 -13.45
C GLU A 45 -7.68 -5.53 -14.17
N SER A 46 -7.61 -4.99 -15.39
CA SER A 46 -6.37 -4.93 -16.19
C SER A 46 -5.99 -3.50 -16.54
N THR A 47 -4.69 -3.20 -16.54
CA THR A 47 -4.14 -1.89 -16.92
C THR A 47 -2.90 -2.04 -17.80
N TRP A 48 -2.65 -1.01 -18.64
CA TRP A 48 -1.46 -0.92 -19.49
C TRP A 48 -0.30 -0.17 -18.83
N SER A 49 -0.52 0.41 -17.65
CA SER A 49 0.47 1.15 -16.88
C SER A 49 0.76 0.43 -15.58
N HIS A 50 1.98 0.55 -15.07
CA HIS A 50 2.35 -0.13 -13.84
C HIS A 50 1.46 0.37 -12.69
N PRO A 51 0.91 -0.51 -11.82
CA PRO A 51 -0.04 -0.12 -10.77
C PRO A 51 0.53 0.93 -9.81
N MET A 52 1.85 0.95 -9.62
CA MET A 52 2.51 1.96 -8.77
C MET A 52 2.73 3.32 -9.47
N ASP A 53 2.57 3.43 -10.79
CA ASP A 53 2.81 4.69 -11.51
C ASP A 53 1.93 5.84 -10.99
N GLY A 54 0.67 5.53 -10.66
CA GLY A 54 -0.26 6.48 -10.05
C GLY A 54 0.24 6.95 -8.69
N VAL A 55 0.69 6.02 -7.85
CA VAL A 55 1.22 6.26 -6.50
C VAL A 55 2.43 7.20 -6.54
N TYR A 56 3.42 6.90 -7.38
CA TYR A 56 4.62 7.75 -7.50
C TYR A 56 4.30 9.13 -8.08
N ARG A 57 3.34 9.23 -9.01
CA ARG A 57 2.90 10.52 -9.53
C ARG A 57 2.25 11.38 -8.45
N GLU A 58 1.40 10.80 -7.61
CA GLU A 58 0.81 11.48 -6.45
C GLU A 58 1.88 11.93 -5.46
N LEU A 59 2.86 11.07 -5.16
CA LEU A 59 3.99 11.39 -4.28
C LEU A 59 4.80 12.58 -4.78
N ILE A 60 5.19 12.57 -6.07
CA ILE A 60 5.93 13.68 -6.68
C ILE A 60 5.11 14.96 -6.63
N ALA A 61 3.81 14.90 -6.93
CA ALA A 61 2.91 16.05 -6.87
C ALA A 61 2.79 16.60 -5.44
N PHE A 62 2.68 15.73 -4.44
CA PHE A 62 2.64 16.10 -3.03
C PHE A 62 3.95 16.77 -2.59
N ILE A 63 5.10 16.16 -2.90
CA ILE A 63 6.42 16.72 -2.59
C ILE A 63 6.59 18.12 -3.20
N LYS A 64 6.23 18.28 -4.48
CA LYS A 64 6.29 19.58 -5.16
C LYS A 64 5.38 20.62 -4.51
N ARG A 65 4.15 20.24 -4.14
CA ARG A 65 3.19 21.12 -3.47
C ARG A 65 3.74 21.61 -2.13
N VAL A 66 4.19 20.70 -1.28
CA VAL A 66 4.74 21.05 0.05
C VAL A 66 5.96 21.95 -0.06
N ARG A 67 6.82 21.72 -1.07
CA ARG A 67 8.03 22.54 -1.33
C ARG A 67 7.73 23.91 -1.96
N ALA A 68 6.57 24.09 -2.59
CA ALA A 68 6.18 25.33 -3.25
C ALA A 68 5.56 26.35 -2.28
N GLU A 69 5.27 25.97 -1.04
CA GLU A 69 4.75 26.90 -0.04
C GLU A 69 5.84 27.90 0.40
N ASP A 70 5.51 29.20 0.39
CA ASP A 70 6.45 30.32 0.53
C ASP A 70 7.17 30.44 1.89
N ALA A 71 6.71 29.70 2.91
CA ALA A 71 7.31 29.72 4.24
C ALA A 71 8.24 28.51 4.44
N PRO A 72 9.48 28.68 4.97
CA PRO A 72 10.34 27.55 5.30
C PRO A 72 9.59 26.67 6.30
N PRO A 73 9.19 25.46 5.90
CA PRO A 73 8.33 24.66 6.73
C PRO A 73 9.16 24.15 7.89
N GLN A 74 8.73 24.45 9.12
CA GLN A 74 9.31 23.84 10.30
C GLN A 74 9.23 22.31 10.17
N PRO A 75 10.23 21.55 10.66
CA PRO A 75 10.25 20.09 10.60
C PRO A 75 8.94 19.46 11.10
N GLU A 76 8.38 20.02 12.17
CA GLU A 76 7.11 19.57 12.77
C GLU A 76 5.93 19.68 11.80
N ARG A 77 5.81 20.82 11.09
CA ARG A 77 4.75 21.03 10.10
C ARG A 77 4.88 20.10 8.89
N LEU A 78 6.12 19.78 8.49
CA LEU A 78 6.35 18.78 7.45
C LEU A 78 5.91 17.40 7.91
N ALA A 79 6.28 17.02 9.14
CA ALA A 79 5.89 15.75 9.72
C ALA A 79 4.36 15.63 9.84
N ASP A 80 3.67 16.69 10.25
CA ASP A 80 2.20 16.73 10.31
C ASP A 80 1.57 16.51 8.92
N LYS A 81 2.06 17.18 7.89
CA LYS A 81 1.55 16.98 6.51
C LYS A 81 1.79 15.58 5.99
N VAL A 82 2.97 15.01 6.24
CA VAL A 82 3.26 13.62 5.85
C VAL A 82 2.33 12.66 6.59
N ARG A 83 2.10 12.89 7.90
CA ARG A 83 1.19 12.09 8.72
C ARG A 83 -0.25 12.18 8.21
N GLU A 84 -0.75 13.38 7.95
CA GLU A 84 -2.08 13.61 7.38
C GLU A 84 -2.24 12.87 6.06
N HIS A 85 -1.27 12.98 5.15
CA HIS A 85 -1.30 12.26 3.88
C HIS A 85 -1.35 10.73 4.06
N LEU A 86 -0.54 10.18 4.96
CA LEU A 86 -0.55 8.73 5.24
C LEU A 86 -1.87 8.30 5.90
N LEU A 87 -2.46 9.13 6.75
CA LEU A 87 -3.78 8.87 7.35
C LEU A 87 -4.89 8.87 6.29
N GLU A 88 -4.86 9.79 5.33
CA GLU A 88 -5.83 9.81 4.22
C GLU A 88 -5.74 8.51 3.39
N VAL A 89 -4.51 8.08 3.06
CA VAL A 89 -4.29 6.83 2.32
C VAL A 89 -4.70 5.62 3.14
N HIS A 90 -4.42 5.61 4.44
CA HIS A 90 -4.87 4.58 5.37
C HIS A 90 -6.41 4.48 5.40
N GLN A 91 -7.12 5.62 5.49
CA GLN A 91 -8.59 5.60 5.46
C GLN A 91 -9.13 5.09 4.12
N ARG A 92 -8.52 5.48 2.99
CA ARG A 92 -8.87 4.93 1.67
C ARG A 92 -8.70 3.41 1.63
N ALA A 93 -7.60 2.89 2.20
CA ALA A 93 -7.37 1.46 2.31
C ALA A 93 -8.45 0.79 3.17
N LEU A 94 -8.79 1.35 4.35
CA LEU A 94 -9.85 0.82 5.21
C LEU A 94 -11.19 0.72 4.46
N THR A 95 -11.59 1.76 3.73
CA THR A 95 -12.82 1.76 2.93
C THR A 95 -12.80 0.68 1.86
N HIS A 96 -11.67 0.51 1.16
CA HIS A 96 -11.52 -0.54 0.16
C HIS A 96 -11.56 -1.95 0.77
N LEU A 97 -11.10 -2.08 2.01
CA LEU A 97 -11.05 -3.32 2.76
C LEU A 97 -12.35 -3.66 3.48
N GLU A 98 -13.38 -2.82 3.39
CA GLU A 98 -14.66 -3.08 4.02
C GLU A 98 -15.29 -4.41 3.54
N GLY A 99 -15.69 -5.24 4.50
CA GLY A 99 -16.31 -6.54 4.26
C GLY A 99 -15.33 -7.68 4.01
N TRP A 100 -14.03 -7.41 3.97
CA TRP A 100 -13.02 -8.46 4.00
C TRP A 100 -12.87 -9.06 5.40
N SER A 101 -12.62 -10.37 5.45
CA SER A 101 -12.38 -11.14 6.66
C SER A 101 -11.39 -12.28 6.40
N GLY A 102 -10.83 -12.82 7.48
CA GLY A 102 -9.76 -13.83 7.44
C GLY A 102 -8.54 -13.38 8.24
N PRO A 103 -7.37 -14.01 8.07
CA PRO A 103 -7.16 -15.19 7.25
C PRO A 103 -7.92 -16.41 7.80
N TYR A 104 -8.59 -17.16 6.93
CA TYR A 104 -9.22 -18.44 7.23
C TYR A 104 -8.31 -19.59 6.81
N VAL A 105 -8.30 -20.68 7.57
CA VAL A 105 -7.44 -21.85 7.27
C VAL A 105 -8.19 -22.82 6.35
N ALA A 106 -7.53 -23.23 5.27
CA ALA A 106 -7.91 -24.32 4.39
C ALA A 106 -6.79 -25.38 4.33
N GLU A 107 -7.03 -26.50 3.66
CA GLU A 107 -6.06 -27.61 3.56
C GLU A 107 -4.76 -27.18 2.84
N THR A 108 -4.88 -26.29 1.86
CA THR A 108 -3.78 -25.87 0.98
C THR A 108 -3.16 -24.52 1.37
N GLY A 109 -3.63 -23.88 2.44
CA GLY A 109 -3.14 -22.56 2.86
C GLY A 109 -4.19 -21.71 3.57
N GLN A 110 -4.00 -20.40 3.53
CA GLN A 110 -4.93 -19.43 4.11
C GLN A 110 -5.66 -18.67 3.00
N TYR A 111 -6.94 -18.39 3.21
CA TYR A 111 -7.75 -17.61 2.28
C TYR A 111 -8.46 -16.46 2.99
N TYR A 112 -8.86 -15.47 2.21
CA TYR A 112 -9.61 -14.30 2.64
C TYR A 112 -10.96 -14.30 1.94
N PHE A 113 -11.97 -13.77 2.61
CA PHE A 113 -13.32 -13.71 2.07
C PHE A 113 -13.85 -12.29 2.16
N ASN A 114 -14.49 -11.81 1.10
CA ASN A 114 -15.23 -10.56 1.11
C ASN A 114 -16.73 -10.85 1.10
N GLU A 115 -17.42 -10.51 2.18
CA GLU A 115 -18.87 -10.75 2.30
C GLU A 115 -19.69 -9.88 1.34
N ARG A 116 -19.26 -8.64 1.09
CA ARG A 116 -19.97 -7.68 0.24
C ARG A 116 -19.88 -8.05 -1.23
N LEU A 117 -18.68 -8.43 -1.67
CA LEU A 117 -18.41 -8.84 -3.05
C LEU A 117 -18.71 -10.32 -3.29
N ARG A 118 -18.99 -11.09 -2.23
CA ARG A 118 -19.25 -12.54 -2.26
C ARG A 118 -18.16 -13.32 -3.01
N LEU A 119 -16.90 -12.97 -2.75
CA LEU A 119 -15.73 -13.61 -3.35
C LEU A 119 -14.71 -14.04 -2.29
N SER A 120 -13.88 -15.00 -2.65
CA SER A 120 -12.71 -15.42 -1.86
C SER A 120 -11.44 -15.27 -2.68
N THR A 121 -10.31 -15.10 -1.99
CA THR A 121 -8.98 -15.02 -2.60
C THR A 121 -7.94 -15.69 -1.72
N TRP A 122 -6.86 -16.18 -2.33
CA TRP A 122 -5.67 -16.67 -1.64
C TRP A 122 -4.64 -15.57 -1.39
N VAL A 123 -4.83 -14.40 -2.00
CA VAL A 123 -3.95 -13.24 -1.87
C VAL A 123 -4.50 -12.35 -0.77
N SER A 124 -3.67 -11.96 0.19
CA SER A 124 -4.07 -11.03 1.24
C SER A 124 -4.52 -9.71 0.61
N PRO A 125 -5.76 -9.26 0.85
CA PRO A 125 -6.24 -7.98 0.33
C PRO A 125 -5.53 -6.80 1.01
N ILE A 126 -4.84 -7.04 2.14
CA ILE A 126 -4.10 -6.03 2.90
C ILE A 126 -2.78 -5.69 2.22
N ASP A 127 -2.06 -6.69 1.75
CA ASP A 127 -0.62 -6.61 1.47
C ASP A 127 -0.31 -5.54 0.41
N GLY A 128 -1.17 -5.40 -0.62
CA GLY A 128 -1.02 -4.35 -1.63
C GLY A 128 -1.12 -2.94 -1.03
N TRP A 129 -2.05 -2.73 -0.09
CA TRP A 129 -2.21 -1.45 0.62
C TRP A 129 -1.10 -1.17 1.61
N GLU A 130 -0.62 -2.19 2.33
CA GLU A 130 0.55 -2.06 3.20
C GLU A 130 1.81 -1.70 2.42
N TYR A 131 2.01 -2.36 1.28
CA TYR A 131 3.10 -2.04 0.36
C TYR A 131 2.99 -0.58 -0.13
N GLU A 132 1.81 -0.13 -0.55
CA GLU A 132 1.62 1.26 -0.97
C GLU A 132 1.94 2.26 0.16
N LEU A 133 1.43 2.03 1.37
CA LEU A 133 1.71 2.88 2.53
C LEU A 133 3.20 2.91 2.87
N ALA A 134 3.89 1.77 2.77
CA ALA A 134 5.32 1.69 3.00
C ALA A 134 6.12 2.49 1.97
N VAL A 135 5.78 2.39 0.69
CA VAL A 135 6.39 3.19 -0.38
C VAL A 135 6.17 4.68 -0.12
N ARG A 136 4.92 5.09 0.18
CA ARG A 136 4.61 6.50 0.45
C ARG A 136 5.39 7.02 1.64
N HIS A 137 5.42 6.28 2.75
CA HIS A 137 6.18 6.67 3.93
C HIS A 137 7.67 6.82 3.62
N SER A 138 8.29 5.82 3.00
CA SER A 138 9.71 5.82 2.64
C SER A 138 10.08 7.02 1.75
N VAL A 139 9.32 7.23 0.67
CA VAL A 139 9.56 8.30 -0.29
C VAL A 139 9.39 9.68 0.36
N LEU A 140 8.31 9.89 1.10
CA LEU A 140 8.04 11.18 1.75
C LEU A 140 9.04 11.48 2.86
N TYR A 141 9.38 10.48 3.68
CA TYR A 141 10.40 10.63 4.71
C TYR A 141 11.74 11.04 4.09
N ARG A 142 12.18 10.34 3.03
CA ARG A 142 13.44 10.67 2.35
C ARG A 142 13.44 12.07 1.74
N CYS A 143 12.36 12.45 1.06
CA CYS A 143 12.33 13.69 0.29
C CYS A 143 12.00 14.94 1.12
N LEU A 144 11.35 14.79 2.27
CA LEU A 144 10.87 15.92 3.07
C LEU A 144 11.46 15.95 4.48
N LEU A 145 11.84 14.81 5.07
CA LEU A 145 12.22 14.71 6.48
C LEU A 145 13.67 14.26 6.73
N ALA A 146 14.37 13.69 5.74
CA ALA A 146 15.73 13.18 5.90
C ALA A 146 16.77 14.25 6.31
N GLY A 147 16.48 15.54 6.10
CA GLY A 147 17.29 16.66 6.55
C GLY A 147 17.01 17.16 7.99
N CYS A 148 16.02 16.60 8.70
CA CYS A 148 15.63 17.03 10.04
C CYS A 148 16.27 16.21 11.18
N ALA A 149 16.97 15.12 10.85
CA ALA A 149 17.76 14.37 11.82
C ALA A 149 19.15 15.02 11.95
N SER A 150 19.27 16.03 12.80
CA SER A 150 20.59 16.53 13.21
C SER A 150 21.22 15.51 14.18
N PRO A 151 22.52 15.16 14.05
CA PRO A 151 23.22 14.26 14.97
C PRO A 151 23.60 14.90 16.31
N GLU A 152 23.13 16.11 16.61
CA GLU A 152 23.44 16.80 17.86
C GLU A 152 22.16 17.03 18.68
N GLU A 153 21.94 16.19 19.68
CA GLU A 153 21.65 16.65 21.05
C GLU A 153 21.65 15.45 22.02
N THR A 154 22.70 15.42 22.84
CA THR A 154 22.84 14.55 23.99
C THR A 154 22.04 15.16 25.14
N THR A 155 21.21 14.34 25.82
CA THR A 155 20.56 14.60 27.11
C THR A 155 19.18 15.28 27.07
N GLN A 156 18.11 14.48 26.95
CA GLN A 156 16.99 14.38 27.92
C GLN A 156 15.91 13.40 27.40
N PRO A 157 15.28 12.57 28.27
CA PRO A 157 14.13 11.76 27.90
C PRO A 157 12.88 12.66 27.94
N SER A 158 12.79 13.62 27.03
CA SER A 158 11.54 14.31 26.77
C SER A 158 10.72 13.45 25.82
N THR A 159 9.43 13.33 26.14
CA THR A 159 8.38 12.62 25.43
C THR A 159 8.25 13.11 23.99
N SER A 160 9.22 12.78 23.14
CA SER A 160 9.14 12.98 21.70
C SER A 160 8.16 11.92 21.22
N PRO A 161 6.97 12.30 20.73
CA PRO A 161 5.99 11.31 20.39
C PRO A 161 6.57 10.52 19.23
N ASP A 162 6.21 9.25 19.19
CA ASP A 162 6.41 8.29 18.13
C ASP A 162 5.71 8.74 16.82
N LEU A 163 5.88 10.00 16.41
CA LEU A 163 5.16 10.72 15.35
C LEU A 163 5.48 10.18 13.95
N LEU A 164 6.48 9.29 13.86
CA LEU A 164 6.91 8.59 12.66
C LEU A 164 6.61 7.09 12.73
N MET A 165 5.88 6.60 13.74
CA MET A 165 5.30 5.27 13.62
C MET A 165 4.40 5.27 12.40
N MET A 166 4.81 4.50 11.39
CA MET A 166 3.97 4.21 10.24
C MET A 166 2.58 3.80 10.74
N PRO A 167 1.49 4.36 10.20
CA PRO A 167 0.18 3.77 10.40
C PRO A 167 0.19 2.45 9.62
N MET A 168 0.77 1.41 10.23
CA MET A 168 0.53 0.05 9.78
C MET A 168 -0.97 -0.14 9.77
N LEU A 169 -1.46 -0.81 8.75
CA LEU A 169 -2.85 -1.19 8.67
C LEU A 169 -3.09 -2.21 9.80
N GLN A 170 -3.32 -1.73 11.02
CA GLN A 170 -3.77 -2.48 12.20
C GLN A 170 -5.21 -2.93 11.95
N LEU A 171 -5.40 -3.65 10.85
CA LEU A 171 -6.70 -3.98 10.34
C LEU A 171 -7.32 -5.01 11.28
N PRO A 172 -8.58 -4.79 11.70
CA PRO A 172 -9.33 -5.77 12.47
C PRO A 172 -9.81 -6.89 11.55
N LEU A 173 -8.92 -7.51 10.78
CA LEU A 173 -9.21 -8.79 10.14
C LEU A 173 -9.26 -9.86 11.24
N GLY A 174 -10.41 -9.93 11.93
CA GLY A 174 -10.80 -11.11 12.70
C GLY A 174 -10.47 -11.15 14.20
N LEU A 175 -10.81 -10.12 14.99
CA LEU A 175 -11.26 -10.33 16.38
C LEU A 175 -12.78 -10.19 16.56
N ALA A 176 -13.55 -10.12 15.47
CA ALA A 176 -14.98 -10.35 15.53
C ALA A 176 -15.28 -11.85 15.43
N ARG A 177 -14.84 -12.61 16.44
CA ARG A 177 -15.34 -13.96 16.70
C ARG A 177 -16.83 -13.81 17.00
N ARG A 178 -17.69 -14.11 16.03
CA ARG A 178 -19.07 -14.45 16.37
C ARG A 178 -19.00 -15.86 16.95
N GLU A 179 -18.79 -15.92 18.26
CA GLU A 179 -19.12 -17.09 19.06
C GLU A 179 -20.58 -17.38 18.77
N ASP A 180 -20.83 -18.40 17.95
CA ASP A 180 -22.04 -19.22 17.86
C ASP A 180 -22.08 -19.86 16.47
N ASP A 181 -21.29 -20.93 16.27
CA ASP A 181 -21.67 -22.04 15.40
C ASP A 181 -20.78 -23.26 15.68
N ALA A 182 -20.75 -23.64 16.96
CA ALA A 182 -20.42 -25.00 17.36
C ALA A 182 -21.66 -25.92 17.17
N GLN A 183 -22.35 -25.87 16.03
CA GLN A 183 -23.37 -26.86 15.60
C GLN A 183 -24.05 -26.50 14.26
N SER A 184 -23.31 -26.47 13.15
CA SER A 184 -23.91 -26.68 11.81
C SER A 184 -22.83 -27.08 10.80
N SER A 185 -22.38 -28.33 10.89
CA SER A 185 -22.70 -29.37 9.91
C SER A 185 -22.54 -28.94 8.44
N SER A 186 -21.47 -29.48 7.84
CA SER A 186 -21.49 -30.12 6.52
C SER A 186 -22.08 -29.35 5.34
N ARG A 187 -21.18 -29.10 4.37
CA ARG A 187 -21.39 -28.73 2.96
C ARG A 187 -21.37 -27.24 2.68
N SER A 188 -20.21 -26.77 2.27
CA SER A 188 -20.07 -25.84 1.14
C SER A 188 -18.69 -26.04 0.52
N PHE A 189 -18.63 -26.77 -0.58
CA PHE A 189 -17.47 -26.82 -1.45
C PHE A 189 -17.32 -25.45 -2.11
N TYR A 190 -16.54 -24.56 -1.52
CA TYR A 190 -15.97 -23.42 -2.23
C TYR A 190 -14.53 -23.79 -2.59
N THR A 191 -14.36 -24.44 -3.74
CA THR A 191 -13.07 -24.40 -4.42
C THR A 191 -12.87 -22.96 -4.84
N ALA A 192 -11.89 -22.27 -4.26
CA ALA A 192 -11.41 -21.03 -4.83
C ALA A 192 -11.15 -21.28 -6.32
N ARG A 193 -11.73 -20.43 -7.18
CA ARG A 193 -11.73 -20.64 -8.63
C ARG A 193 -10.27 -20.58 -9.11
N GLU A 194 -9.76 -21.68 -9.63
CA GLU A 194 -8.56 -21.63 -10.46
C GLU A 194 -8.92 -20.87 -11.74
N SER A 195 -8.24 -19.76 -12.01
CA SER A 195 -8.34 -19.10 -13.30
C SER A 195 -7.90 -20.08 -14.39
N PRO A 196 -8.72 -20.35 -15.42
CA PRO A 196 -8.35 -21.27 -16.47
C PRO A 196 -7.16 -20.68 -17.24
N ARG A 197 -6.03 -21.38 -17.21
CA ARG A 197 -4.94 -21.20 -18.18
C ARG A 197 -5.51 -21.40 -19.58
N SER A 198 -5.84 -20.30 -20.26
CA SER A 198 -6.08 -20.31 -21.70
C SER A 198 -4.71 -20.35 -22.38
N GLY A 199 -4.28 -21.54 -22.78
CA GLY A 199 -3.13 -21.78 -23.63
C GLY A 199 -3.53 -22.76 -24.73
N ALA A 200 -3.92 -22.20 -25.87
CA ALA A 200 -4.27 -22.91 -27.08
C ALA A 200 -3.09 -23.70 -27.68
N SER A 201 -3.37 -24.87 -28.22
CA SER A 201 -2.67 -25.50 -29.34
C SER A 201 -3.67 -26.33 -30.13
#